data_AF-A0A6B2G4X2-F1
#
_entry.id   AF-A0A6B2G4X2-F1
#
_cell.length_a   1.000
_cell.length_b   1.000
_cell.length_c   1.000
_cell.angle_alpha   90.00
_cell.angle_beta   90.00
_cell.angle_gamma   90.00
#
_symmetry.space_group_name_H-M   'P 1'
#
loop_
_entity.id
_entity.type
_entity.pdbx_description
1 polymer ?
#
loop_
_entity_poly.entity_id
_entity_poly.type
_entity_poly.pdbx_seq_one_letter_code
_entity_poly.pdbx_strand_id
1 'polypeptide(L)'
;DDLTVTNPIRIQTCIDSKACNSLLLKVNQIGTVSESIEAAKLAKSAGWGVMVSHRSGETEDTFIADLVVGLSAGQIKTGAPCRSERLAKYNQLLRIEEELGNKAIYAGKDFRFPR
;
A
#
# COMPACT_ATOMS: atom_id res chain seq x y z
N ASP A 1 4.70 5.15 -10.04
CA ASP A 1 3.49 4.44 -10.50
C ASP A 1 3.80 3.78 -11.83
N ASP A 2 3.67 4.49 -12.95
CA ASP A 2 3.93 3.93 -14.29
C ASP A 2 5.38 3.51 -14.52
N LEU A 3 6.31 4.09 -13.75
CA LEU A 3 7.72 3.69 -13.78
C LEU A 3 7.91 2.24 -13.32
N THR A 4 7.20 1.80 -12.27
CA THR A 4 7.40 0.48 -11.64
C THR A 4 6.29 -0.51 -11.95
N VAL A 5 5.05 -0.06 -12.18
CA VAL A 5 3.84 -0.87 -12.46
C VAL A 5 3.71 -2.13 -11.58
N THR A 6 4.13 -2.03 -10.32
CA THR A 6 4.18 -3.17 -9.37
C THR A 6 4.96 -4.40 -9.90
N ASN A 7 5.86 -4.20 -10.87
CA ASN A 7 6.64 -5.26 -11.48
C ASN A 7 8.04 -5.38 -10.83
N PRO A 8 8.43 -6.54 -10.28
CA PRO A 8 9.71 -6.71 -9.57
C PRO A 8 10.95 -6.34 -10.40
N ILE A 9 10.98 -6.67 -11.69
CA ILE A 9 12.13 -6.36 -12.57
C ILE A 9 12.29 -4.84 -12.70
N ARG A 10 11.18 -4.13 -12.93
CA ARG A 10 11.20 -2.66 -13.04
C ARG A 10 11.52 -1.99 -11.71
N ILE A 11 11.04 -2.55 -10.60
CA ILE A 11 11.40 -2.09 -9.26
C ILE A 11 12.90 -2.21 -9.05
N GLN A 12 13.51 -3.36 -9.37
CA GLN A 12 14.95 -3.57 -9.26
C GLN A 12 15.74 -2.56 -10.10
N THR A 13 15.37 -2.37 -11.37
CA THR A 13 16.00 -1.34 -12.22
C THR A 13 15.94 0.06 -11.60
N CYS A 14 14.81 0.41 -10.98
CA CYS A 14 14.64 1.72 -10.35
C CYS A 14 15.42 1.84 -9.03
N ILE A 15 15.61 0.74 -8.29
CA ILE A 15 16.49 0.67 -7.12
C ILE A 15 17.93 0.92 -7.55
N ASP A 16 18.42 0.20 -8.56
CA ASP A 16 19.80 0.28 -9.03
C ASP A 16 20.14 1.67 -9.58
N SER A 17 19.19 2.29 -10.29
CA SER A 17 19.32 3.63 -10.86
C SER A 17 18.95 4.76 -9.90
N LYS A 18 18.51 4.45 -8.66
CA LYS A 18 18.01 5.43 -7.68
C LYS A 18 16.92 6.37 -8.23
N ALA A 19 16.06 5.86 -9.10
CA ALA A 19 15.07 6.67 -9.82
C ALA A 19 13.90 7.16 -8.95
N CYS A 20 13.60 6.44 -7.86
CA CYS A 20 12.62 6.87 -6.86
C CYS A 20 12.96 6.25 -5.48
N ASN A 21 12.09 6.49 -4.49
CA ASN A 21 12.29 6.04 -3.10
C ASN A 21 10.99 5.55 -2.46
N SER A 22 9.97 5.27 -3.27
CA SER A 22 8.69 4.72 -2.84
C SER A 22 8.04 3.93 -3.97
N LEU A 23 7.49 2.77 -3.62
CA LEU A 23 6.64 1.98 -4.50
C LEU A 23 5.18 2.42 -4.33
N LEU A 24 4.47 2.61 -5.44
CA LEU A 24 3.01 2.63 -5.44
C LEU A 24 2.51 1.22 -5.76
N LEU A 25 1.92 0.53 -4.78
CA LEU A 25 1.53 -0.87 -4.89
C LEU A 25 0.06 -0.97 -5.36
N LYS A 26 -0.15 -1.58 -6.52
CA LYS A 26 -1.48 -1.93 -7.04
C LYS A 26 -1.55 -3.43 -7.30
N VAL A 27 -2.28 -4.15 -6.45
CA VAL A 27 -2.33 -5.63 -6.44
C VAL A 27 -2.71 -6.19 -7.82
N ASN A 28 -3.69 -5.58 -8.48
CA ASN A 28 -4.17 -6.04 -9.78
C ASN A 28 -3.28 -5.64 -10.97
N GLN A 29 -2.15 -4.95 -10.76
CA GLN A 29 -1.14 -4.77 -11.80
C GLN A 29 -0.20 -5.98 -11.90
N ILE A 30 0.09 -6.65 -10.77
CA ILE A 30 0.96 -7.81 -10.73
C ILE A 30 0.18 -9.13 -10.76
N GLY A 31 -1.04 -9.14 -10.23
CA GLY A 31 -2.04 -10.19 -10.46
C GLY A 31 -2.31 -11.08 -9.25
N THR A 32 -1.35 -11.28 -8.35
CA THR A 32 -1.54 -12.12 -7.15
C THR A 32 -1.16 -11.41 -5.85
N VAL A 33 -1.71 -11.93 -4.74
CA VAL A 33 -1.36 -11.47 -3.38
C VAL A 33 0.11 -11.75 -3.08
N SER A 34 0.59 -12.96 -3.38
CA SER A 34 1.98 -13.37 -3.12
C SER A 34 2.97 -12.44 -3.82
N GLU A 35 2.78 -12.18 -5.11
CA GLU A 35 3.69 -11.30 -5.86
C GLU A 35 3.60 -9.84 -5.39
N SER A 36 2.42 -9.39 -4.94
CA SER A 36 2.26 -8.06 -4.34
C SER A 36 3.04 -7.91 -3.04
N ILE A 37 3.04 -8.95 -2.20
CA ILE A 37 3.81 -8.99 -0.96
C ILE A 37 5.31 -8.98 -1.28
N GLU A 38 5.76 -9.78 -2.23
CA GLU A 38 7.18 -9.81 -2.61
C GLU A 38 7.65 -8.48 -3.22
N ALA A 39 6.83 -7.82 -4.05
CA ALA A 39 7.13 -6.48 -4.56
C ALA A 39 7.23 -5.44 -3.43
N ALA A 40 6.34 -5.50 -2.43
CA ALA A 40 6.40 -4.63 -1.26
C ALA A 40 7.64 -4.89 -0.39
N LYS A 41 8.00 -6.17 -0.18
CA LYS A 41 9.21 -6.55 0.56
C LYS A 41 10.49 -6.08 -0.15
N LEU A 42 10.57 -6.24 -1.48
CA LEU A 42 11.69 -5.77 -2.28
C LEU A 42 11.88 -4.25 -2.15
N ALA A 43 10.78 -3.48 -2.23
CA ALA A 43 10.85 -2.05 -2.01
C ALA A 43 11.33 -1.71 -0.58
N LYS A 44 10.77 -2.36 0.44
CA LYS A 44 11.15 -2.14 1.84
C LYS A 44 12.61 -2.49 2.13
N SER A 45 13.13 -3.59 1.60
CA SER A 45 14.52 -4.00 1.82
C SER A 45 15.52 -3.03 1.18
N ALA A 46 15.11 -2.34 0.11
CA ALA A 46 15.87 -1.25 -0.51
C ALA A 46 15.70 0.10 0.20
N GLY A 47 15.05 0.15 1.37
CA GLY A 47 14.81 1.39 2.10
C GLY A 47 13.81 2.31 1.41
N TRP A 48 12.86 1.76 0.65
CA TRP A 48 11.77 2.55 0.05
C TRP A 48 10.50 2.48 0.89
N GLY A 49 9.71 3.55 0.81
CA GLY A 49 8.33 3.51 1.29
C GLY A 49 7.45 2.65 0.38
N VAL A 50 6.34 2.16 0.91
CA VAL A 50 5.31 1.48 0.11
C VAL A 50 3.99 2.19 0.34
N MET A 51 3.34 2.67 -0.72
CA MET A 51 2.00 3.24 -0.67
C MET A 51 1.03 2.32 -1.39
N VAL A 52 0.13 1.69 -0.64
CA VAL A 52 -0.95 0.88 -1.23
C VAL A 52 -1.93 1.80 -1.95
N SER A 53 -2.38 1.39 -3.14
CA SER A 53 -3.22 2.22 -4.00
C SER A 53 -4.45 1.48 -4.49
N HIS A 54 -5.57 2.19 -4.49
CA HIS A 54 -6.76 1.80 -5.24
C HIS A 54 -6.54 1.86 -6.77
N ARG A 55 -7.59 1.52 -7.53
CA ARG A 55 -7.71 1.84 -8.96
C ARG A 55 -8.77 2.92 -9.23
N SER A 56 -8.79 3.46 -10.45
CA SER A 56 -9.81 4.44 -10.84
C SER A 56 -11.21 3.81 -10.87
N GLY A 57 -11.34 2.60 -11.42
CA GLY A 57 -12.52 1.74 -11.21
C GLY A 57 -12.31 0.88 -9.96
N GLU A 58 -13.08 1.13 -8.91
CA GLU A 58 -13.07 0.37 -7.66
C GLU A 58 -14.42 -0.29 -7.41
N THR A 59 -14.41 -1.26 -6.51
CA THR A 59 -15.60 -1.94 -6.00
C THR A 59 -15.79 -1.62 -4.51
N GLU A 60 -16.86 -2.15 -3.91
CA GLU A 60 -17.10 -2.13 -2.47
C GLU A 60 -16.11 -2.98 -1.66
N ASP A 61 -15.33 -3.83 -2.32
CA ASP A 61 -14.31 -4.68 -1.70
C ASP A 61 -13.32 -3.83 -0.88
N THR A 62 -12.90 -4.33 0.28
CA THR A 62 -12.04 -3.57 1.21
C THR A 62 -10.64 -4.15 1.38
N PHE A 63 -10.27 -5.15 0.58
CA PHE A 63 -9.04 -5.94 0.70
C PHE A 63 -7.77 -5.10 0.89
N ILE A 64 -7.65 -3.99 0.17
CA ILE A 64 -6.46 -3.15 0.24
C ILE A 64 -6.30 -2.41 1.59
N ALA A 65 -7.37 -2.28 2.38
CA ALA A 65 -7.32 -1.74 3.75
C ALA A 65 -6.60 -2.72 4.68
N ASP A 66 -6.99 -4.00 4.66
CA ASP A 66 -6.31 -5.06 5.42
C ASP A 66 -4.87 -5.26 4.91
N LEU A 67 -4.65 -5.19 3.59
CA LEU A 67 -3.33 -5.33 2.99
C LEU A 67 -2.34 -4.25 3.46
N VAL A 68 -2.76 -2.97 3.53
CA VAL A 68 -1.84 -1.89 3.95
C VAL A 68 -1.43 -2.06 5.42
N VAL A 69 -2.35 -2.52 6.28
CA VAL A 69 -2.08 -2.79 7.70
C VAL A 69 -1.20 -4.02 7.85
N GLY A 70 -1.54 -5.13 7.20
CA GLY A 70 -0.77 -6.38 7.26
C GLY A 70 0.64 -6.26 6.69
N LEU A 71 0.83 -5.43 5.66
CA LEU A 71 2.17 -5.09 5.17
C LEU A 71 2.90 -4.09 6.06
N SER A 72 2.23 -3.46 7.03
CA SER A 72 2.73 -2.32 7.80
C SER A 72 3.33 -1.25 6.88
N ALA A 73 2.61 -0.89 5.82
CA ALA A 73 3.11 -0.02 4.78
C ALA A 73 3.09 1.47 5.17
N GLY A 74 2.27 1.85 6.16
CA GLY A 74 2.23 3.20 6.75
C GLY A 74 1.47 4.26 5.95
N GLN A 75 1.13 3.97 4.69
CA GLN A 75 0.45 4.92 3.80
C GLN A 75 -0.41 4.21 2.76
N ILE A 76 -1.61 4.75 2.52
CA ILE A 76 -2.57 4.27 1.52
C ILE A 76 -3.20 5.47 0.80
N LYS A 77 -3.37 5.37 -0.51
CA LYS A 77 -4.25 6.27 -1.28
C LYS A 77 -5.45 5.48 -1.78
N THR A 78 -6.64 5.79 -1.26
CA THR A 78 -7.87 5.08 -1.64
C THR A 78 -9.02 6.01 -2.03
N GLY A 79 -8.71 7.22 -2.47
CA GLY A 79 -9.66 8.19 -3.06
C GLY A 79 -10.11 9.27 -2.09
N ALA A 80 -10.97 10.17 -2.55
CA ALA A 80 -11.56 11.20 -1.68
C ALA A 80 -12.41 10.54 -0.57
N PRO A 81 -12.69 11.24 0.54
CA PRO A 81 -13.67 10.82 1.55
C PRO A 81 -15.11 11.03 1.02
N CYS A 82 -15.37 10.51 -0.17
CA CYS A 82 -16.64 10.59 -0.91
C CYS A 82 -16.70 9.39 -1.86
N ARG A 83 -17.93 8.94 -2.15
CA ARG A 83 -18.25 7.73 -2.92
C ARG A 83 -17.89 6.44 -2.16
N SER A 84 -18.86 5.53 -2.07
CA SER A 84 -18.81 4.40 -1.14
C SER A 84 -17.69 3.41 -1.46
N GLU A 85 -17.28 3.25 -2.72
CA GLU A 85 -16.16 2.38 -3.10
C GLU A 85 -14.81 2.87 -2.54
N ARG A 86 -14.73 4.16 -2.16
CA ARG A 86 -13.56 4.78 -1.49
C ARG A 86 -13.71 4.69 0.03
N LEU A 87 -14.87 5.12 0.53
CA LEU A 87 -15.19 5.10 1.94
C LEU A 87 -15.16 3.68 2.53
N ALA A 88 -15.48 2.64 1.75
CA ALA A 88 -15.43 1.26 2.19
C ALA A 88 -14.05 0.91 2.78
N LYS A 89 -12.96 1.32 2.14
CA LYS A 89 -11.58 1.07 2.61
C LYS A 89 -11.24 1.92 3.84
N TYR A 90 -11.60 3.20 3.85
CA TYR A 90 -11.38 4.05 5.03
C TYR A 90 -12.14 3.54 6.26
N ASN A 91 -13.40 3.14 6.08
CA ASN A 91 -14.21 2.56 7.14
C ASN A 91 -13.63 1.24 7.62
N GLN A 92 -13.08 0.42 6.72
CA GLN A 92 -12.40 -0.81 7.13
C GLN A 92 -11.14 -0.52 7.94
N LEU A 93 -10.36 0.52 7.60
CA LEU A 93 -9.23 0.94 8.42
C LEU A 93 -9.65 1.36 9.83
N LEU A 94 -10.77 2.09 9.96
CA LEU A 94 -11.32 2.46 11.28
C LEU A 94 -11.76 1.23 12.09
N ARG A 95 -12.36 0.21 11.44
CA ARG A 95 -12.71 -1.06 12.10
C ARG A 95 -11.47 -1.83 12.56
N ILE A 96 -10.43 -1.88 11.73
CA ILE A 96 -9.16 -2.53 12.09
C ILE A 96 -8.49 -1.80 13.26
N GLU A 97 -8.52 -0.47 13.26
CA GLU A 97 -8.02 0.36 14.38
C GLU A 97 -8.81 0.06 15.67
N GLU A 98 -10.14 0.01 15.60
CA GLU A 98 -11.00 -0.36 16.72
C GLU A 98 -10.71 -1.78 17.24
N GLU A 99 -10.55 -2.75 16.33
CA GLU A 99 -10.25 -4.16 16.67
C GLU A 99 -8.89 -4.33 17.34
N LEU A 100 -7.86 -3.65 16.84
CA LEU A 100 -6.52 -3.67 17.43
C LEU A 100 -6.46 -2.90 18.76
N GLY A 101 -7.34 -1.92 18.93
CA GLY A 101 -7.43 -1.07 20.12
C GLY A 101 -6.09 -0.43 20.47
N ASN A 102 -5.65 -0.63 21.70
CA ASN A 102 -4.38 -0.14 22.23
C ASN A 102 -3.12 -0.76 21.60
N LYS A 103 -3.25 -1.76 20.72
CA LYS A 103 -2.13 -2.28 19.91
C LYS A 103 -1.93 -1.51 18.60
N ALA A 104 -2.90 -0.70 18.17
CA ALA A 104 -2.80 0.08 16.96
C ALA A 104 -1.79 1.23 17.13
N ILE A 105 -0.90 1.39 16.16
CA ILE A 105 0.02 2.53 16.09
C ILE A 105 -0.21 3.24 14.76
N TYR A 106 -0.60 4.52 14.83
CA TYR A 106 -0.71 5.37 13.66
C TYR A 106 0.67 5.83 13.20
N ALA A 107 1.01 5.59 11.93
CA ALA A 107 2.35 5.87 11.41
C ALA A 107 2.73 7.37 11.45
N GLY A 108 1.76 8.29 11.32
CA GLY A 108 1.98 9.73 11.49
C GLY A 108 3.14 10.28 10.63
N LYS A 109 4.08 10.98 11.28
CA LYS A 109 5.27 11.55 10.61
C LYS A 109 6.21 10.49 10.04
N ASP A 110 6.12 9.25 10.54
CA ASP A 110 6.96 8.13 10.15
C ASP A 110 6.33 7.30 9.02
N PHE A 111 5.29 7.81 8.33
CA PHE A 111 4.54 7.08 7.29
C PHE A 111 5.38 6.39 6.20
N ARG A 112 6.59 6.89 5.93
CA ARG A 112 7.51 6.28 4.95
C ARG A 112 8.20 5.03 5.49
N PHE A 113 8.49 5.02 6.79
CA PHE A 113 9.22 3.98 7.51
C PHE A 113 8.58 3.77 8.89
N PRO A 114 7.35 3.23 8.94
CA PRO A 114 6.67 2.98 10.21
C PRO A 114 7.50 2.02 11.06
N ARG A 115 7.54 2.29 12.37
CA ARG A 115 8.33 1.55 13.36
C ARG A 115 7.64 0.28 13.83
#